data_AF-A0A1C6AE43-F1
#
_entry.id   AF-A0A1C6AE43-F1
#
_cell.length_a   1.000
_cell.length_b   1.000
_cell.length_c   1.000
_cell.angle_alpha   90.00
_cell.angle_beta   90.00
_cell.angle_gamma   90.00
#
_symmetry.space_group_name_H-M   'P 1'
#
loop_
_entity.id
_entity.type
_entity.pdbx_description
1 polymer ?
#
loop_
_entity_poly.entity_id
_entity_poly.type
_entity_poly.pdbx_seq_one_letter_code
_entity_poly.pdbx_strand_id
1 'polypeptide(L)'
;MMEKMIALQQKRRSKKGGFTLVELIVVLVILAILAALLIPALTGYIDKAKQKKIVAETRQCVMAAQTLFDEDYGTGTTTKSTTTWATAAGAKFTAANVADLAEIKDSTKIKSVKVDDGKVVALTYEDGKTCEYKDNQYTVK
;
A
#
# COMPACT_ATOMS: atom_id res chain seq x y z
N MET A 1 -67.77 25.86 -18.96
CA MET A 1 -66.38 26.38 -19.12
C MET A 1 -65.32 25.59 -18.35
N MET A 2 -65.68 24.88 -17.27
CA MET A 2 -64.74 24.17 -16.38
C MET A 2 -64.21 22.84 -16.96
N GLU A 3 -64.98 22.13 -17.79
CA GLU A 3 -64.56 20.86 -18.40
C GLU A 3 -63.39 20.99 -19.39
N LYS A 4 -63.31 22.12 -20.12
CA LYS A 4 -62.21 22.36 -21.06
C LYS A 4 -60.87 22.61 -20.35
N MET A 5 -60.87 23.02 -19.09
CA MET A 5 -59.65 23.22 -18.29
C MET A 5 -59.03 21.90 -17.81
N ILE A 6 -59.85 20.92 -17.41
CA ILE A 6 -59.38 19.61 -16.95
C ILE A 6 -58.77 18.79 -18.11
N ALA A 7 -59.39 18.82 -19.28
CA ALA A 7 -58.88 18.13 -20.48
C ALA A 7 -57.51 18.64 -20.94
N LEU A 8 -57.21 19.93 -20.75
CA LEU A 8 -55.92 20.54 -21.11
C LEU A 8 -54.80 20.19 -20.11
N GLN A 9 -55.12 19.99 -18.83
CA GLN A 9 -54.16 19.50 -17.83
C GLN A 9 -53.80 18.02 -18.05
N GLN A 10 -54.76 17.19 -18.48
CA GLN A 10 -54.54 15.77 -18.74
C GLN A 10 -53.65 15.54 -19.98
N LYS A 11 -53.76 16.39 -21.01
CA LYS A 11 -52.95 16.34 -22.24
C LYS A 11 -51.47 16.74 -22.05
N ARG A 12 -51.13 17.41 -20.95
CA ARG A 12 -49.74 17.80 -20.63
C ARG A 12 -48.99 16.74 -19.82
N ARG A 13 -49.69 15.81 -19.15
CA ARG A 13 -49.07 14.78 -18.30
C ARG A 13 -48.55 13.57 -19.09
N SER A 14 -49.02 13.34 -20.32
CA SER A 14 -48.57 12.24 -21.19
C SER A 14 -47.36 12.54 -22.07
N LYS A 15 -46.81 13.76 -22.01
CA LYS A 15 -45.65 14.19 -22.82
C LYS A 15 -44.30 14.11 -22.11
N LYS A 16 -44.26 13.69 -20.85
CA LYS A 16 -42.98 13.32 -20.21
C LYS A 16 -42.70 11.86 -20.57
N GLY A 17 -41.89 11.66 -21.62
CA GLY A 17 -41.37 10.34 -21.96
C GLY A 17 -40.62 9.77 -20.76
N GLY A 18 -41.06 8.61 -20.26
CA GLY A 18 -40.38 7.89 -19.20
C GLY A 18 -39.19 7.09 -19.76
N PHE A 19 -38.22 6.83 -18.90
CA PHE A 19 -37.10 5.94 -19.19
C PHE A 19 -37.65 4.52 -19.39
N THR A 20 -37.38 3.88 -20.52
CA THR A 20 -37.84 2.52 -20.79
C THR A 20 -36.93 1.50 -20.10
N LEU A 21 -37.49 0.34 -19.72
CA LEU A 21 -36.69 -0.76 -19.18
C LEU A 21 -35.60 -1.23 -20.18
N VAL A 22 -35.89 -1.13 -21.48
CA VAL A 22 -34.95 -1.51 -22.54
C VAL A 22 -33.73 -0.59 -22.55
N GLU A 23 -33.92 0.72 -22.39
CA GLU A 23 -32.80 1.68 -22.31
C GLU A 23 -31.91 1.40 -21.09
N LEU A 24 -32.46 1.01 -19.94
CA LEU A 24 -31.64 0.63 -18.78
C LEU A 24 -30.87 -0.67 -19.01
N ILE A 25 -31.50 -1.67 -19.61
CA ILE A 25 -30.85 -2.96 -19.87
C ILE A 25 -29.67 -2.79 -20.82
N VAL A 26 -29.82 -2.03 -21.90
CA VAL A 26 -28.71 -1.79 -22.86
C VAL A 26 -27.54 -1.09 -22.18
N VAL A 27 -27.79 -0.11 -21.31
CA VAL A 27 -26.72 0.59 -20.57
C VAL A 27 -25.99 -0.36 -19.62
N LEU A 28 -26.72 -1.17 -18.85
CA LEU A 28 -26.11 -2.15 -17.96
C LEU A 28 -25.27 -3.19 -18.71
N VAL A 29 -25.73 -3.62 -19.89
CA VAL A 29 -24.97 -4.54 -20.76
C VAL A 29 -23.65 -3.91 -21.20
N ILE A 30 -23.65 -2.65 -21.65
CA ILE A 30 -22.43 -1.95 -22.05
C ILE A 30 -21.48 -1.77 -20.85
N LEU A 31 -22.00 -1.34 -19.68
CA LEU A 31 -21.19 -1.20 -18.46
C LEU A 31 -20.58 -2.52 -18.01
N ALA A 32 -21.30 -3.63 -18.15
CA ALA A 32 -20.80 -4.96 -17.80
C ALA A 32 -19.62 -5.38 -18.70
N ILE A 33 -19.70 -5.14 -20.01
CA ILE A 33 -18.61 -5.45 -20.96
C ILE A 33 -17.38 -4.60 -20.65
N LEU A 34 -17.56 -3.30 -20.41
CA LEU A 34 -16.44 -2.40 -20.06
C LEU A 34 -15.79 -2.80 -18.73
N ALA A 35 -16.59 -3.13 -17.72
CA ALA A 35 -16.09 -3.58 -16.42
C ALA A 35 -15.29 -4.88 -16.55
N ALA A 36 -15.78 -5.85 -17.33
CA ALA A 36 -15.13 -7.14 -17.53
C ALA A 36 -13.70 -7.01 -18.10
N LEU A 37 -13.47 -6.05 -19.00
CA LEU A 37 -12.14 -5.79 -19.57
C LEU A 37 -11.25 -4.95 -18.64
N LEU A 38 -11.84 -4.04 -17.87
CA LEU A 38 -11.09 -3.07 -17.07
C LEU A 38 -10.60 -3.65 -15.74
N ILE A 39 -11.38 -4.51 -15.08
CA ILE A 39 -11.04 -5.12 -13.79
C ILE A 39 -9.67 -5.86 -13.80
N PRO A 40 -9.36 -6.78 -14.73
CA PRO A 40 -8.09 -7.51 -14.70
C PRO A 40 -6.87 -6.61 -14.95
N ALA A 41 -7.02 -5.57 -15.76
CA ALA A 41 -5.95 -4.59 -15.96
C ALA A 41 -5.69 -3.81 -14.66
N LEU A 42 -6.75 -3.36 -13.98
CA LEU A 42 -6.65 -2.59 -12.75
C LEU A 42 -6.03 -3.40 -11.60
N THR A 43 -6.41 -4.66 -11.42
CA THR A 43 -5.83 -5.52 -10.36
C THR A 43 -4.32 -5.68 -10.53
N GLY A 44 -3.83 -5.88 -11.77
CA GLY A 44 -2.41 -5.95 -12.06
C GLY A 44 -1.63 -4.66 -11.72
N TYR A 45 -2.22 -3.49 -11.96
CA TYR A 45 -1.60 -2.21 -11.58
C TYR A 45 -1.56 -2.01 -10.06
N ILE A 46 -2.63 -2.38 -9.36
CA ILE A 46 -2.69 -2.32 -7.88
C ILE A 46 -1.59 -3.20 -7.29
N ASP A 47 -1.40 -4.42 -7.80
CA ASP A 47 -0.37 -5.32 -7.30
C ASP A 47 1.05 -4.82 -7.56
N LYS A 48 1.30 -4.21 -8.72
CA LYS A 48 2.59 -3.54 -9.00
C LYS A 48 2.81 -2.34 -8.09
N ALA A 49 1.78 -1.53 -7.84
CA ALA A 49 1.88 -0.40 -6.91
C ALA A 49 2.20 -0.87 -5.49
N LYS A 50 1.54 -1.93 -5.01
CA LYS A 50 1.87 -2.57 -3.72
C LYS A 50 3.30 -3.10 -3.66
N GLN A 51 3.78 -3.75 -4.73
CA GLN A 51 5.18 -4.20 -4.82
C GLN A 51 6.18 -3.03 -4.79
N LYS A 52 5.88 -1.91 -5.43
CA LYS A 52 6.76 -0.73 -5.40
C LYS A 52 6.73 -0.03 -4.04
N LYS A 53 5.56 0.05 -3.41
CA LYS A 53 5.38 0.58 -2.05
C LYS A 53 6.24 -0.19 -1.05
N ILE A 54 6.11 -1.52 -1.01
CA ILE A 54 6.84 -2.33 -0.03
C ILE A 54 8.36 -2.25 -0.22
N VAL A 55 8.84 -2.17 -1.47
CA VAL A 55 10.28 -1.96 -1.76
C VAL A 55 10.75 -0.60 -1.25
N ALA A 56 9.95 0.46 -1.42
CA ALA A 56 10.27 1.79 -0.92
C ALA A 56 10.33 1.81 0.62
N GLU A 57 9.33 1.23 1.29
CA GLU A 57 9.29 1.10 2.75
C GLU A 57 10.49 0.30 3.27
N THR A 58 10.82 -0.83 2.63
CA THR A 58 12.00 -1.64 2.98
C THR A 58 13.29 -0.84 2.82
N ARG A 59 13.41 -0.02 1.77
CA ARG A 59 14.57 0.85 1.55
C ARG A 59 14.69 1.91 2.65
N GLN A 60 13.58 2.51 3.07
CA GLN A 60 13.55 3.43 4.21
C GLN A 60 14.01 2.72 5.49
N CYS A 61 13.53 1.50 5.76
CA CYS A 61 13.99 0.70 6.89
C CYS A 61 15.50 0.42 6.84
N VAL A 62 16.05 0.05 5.68
CA VAL A 62 17.49 -0.26 5.56
C VAL A 62 18.34 0.98 5.88
N MET A 63 17.95 2.16 5.38
CA MET A 63 18.67 3.41 5.66
C MET A 63 18.53 3.84 7.14
N ALA A 64 17.34 3.69 7.71
CA ALA A 64 17.10 3.97 9.13
C ALA A 64 17.89 3.01 10.04
N ALA A 65 17.88 1.72 9.71
CA ALA A 65 18.65 0.69 10.39
C ALA A 65 20.15 0.97 10.34
N GLN A 66 20.68 1.37 9.17
CA GLN A 66 22.10 1.73 9.05
C GLN A 66 22.45 2.92 9.94
N THR A 67 21.64 3.99 9.90
CA THR A 67 21.85 5.20 10.71
C THR A 67 21.92 4.88 12.21
N LEU A 68 20.93 4.12 12.71
CA LEU A 68 20.86 3.80 14.14
C LEU A 68 21.93 2.81 14.57
N PHE A 69 22.33 1.90 13.68
CA PHE A 69 23.45 1.01 13.93
C PHE A 69 24.77 1.78 14.05
N ASP A 70 25.02 2.72 13.14
CA ASP A 70 26.24 3.53 13.15
C ASP A 70 26.32 4.38 14.43
N GLU A 71 25.19 4.88 14.91
CA GLU A 71 25.10 5.63 16.16
C GLU A 71 25.47 4.76 17.37
N ASP A 72 24.89 3.55 17.47
CA ASP A 72 25.21 2.60 18.54
C ASP A 72 26.66 2.09 18.46
N TYR A 73 27.23 1.99 17.26
CA TYR A 73 28.63 1.60 17.10
C TYR A 73 29.57 2.71 17.58
N GLY A 74 29.23 3.97 17.28
CA GLY A 74 29.97 5.14 17.77
C GLY A 74 29.99 5.27 19.29
N THR A 75 28.92 4.83 19.97
CA THR A 75 28.84 4.82 21.45
C THR A 75 29.38 3.53 22.09
N GLY A 76 29.85 2.56 21.30
CA GLY A 76 30.33 1.27 21.78
C GLY A 76 29.23 0.36 22.34
N THR A 77 27.96 0.64 22.00
CA THR A 77 26.78 -0.12 22.45
C THR A 77 26.51 -1.35 21.58
N THR A 78 27.10 -1.41 20.38
CA THR A 78 27.06 -2.57 19.48
C THR A 78 28.45 -2.93 18.94
N THR A 79 28.57 -4.13 18.38
CA THR A 79 29.77 -4.58 17.66
C THR A 79 29.54 -4.50 16.16
N LYS A 80 30.60 -4.63 15.35
CA LYS A 80 30.54 -4.51 13.88
C LYS A 80 29.58 -5.47 13.17
N SER A 81 29.16 -6.56 13.81
CA SER A 81 28.23 -7.52 13.21
C SER A 81 27.17 -7.94 14.20
N THR A 82 25.92 -7.99 13.75
CA THR A 82 24.79 -8.52 14.51
C THR A 82 23.76 -9.16 13.57
N THR A 83 23.07 -10.18 14.05
CA THR A 83 21.98 -10.85 13.32
C THR A 83 20.60 -10.51 13.89
N THR A 84 20.55 -9.66 14.92
CA THR A 84 19.32 -9.28 15.61
C THR A 84 19.34 -7.82 16.03
N TRP A 85 18.15 -7.29 16.35
CA TRP A 85 18.00 -6.00 17.01
C TRP A 85 18.73 -5.98 18.35
N ALA A 86 19.20 -4.80 18.75
CA ALA A 86 19.84 -4.61 20.04
C ALA A 86 18.81 -4.79 21.17
N THR A 87 19.23 -5.46 22.24
CA THR A 87 18.42 -5.68 23.46
C THR A 87 18.98 -4.93 24.67
N ALA A 88 20.14 -4.30 24.53
CA ALA A 88 20.76 -3.51 25.59
C ALA A 88 19.92 -2.27 25.91
N ALA A 89 19.81 -1.95 27.20
CA ALA A 89 19.11 -0.75 27.64
C ALA A 89 19.81 0.50 27.07
N GLY A 90 19.03 1.37 26.41
CA GLY A 90 19.53 2.60 25.78
C GLY A 90 20.09 2.41 24.36
N ALA A 91 20.10 1.19 23.82
CA ALA A 91 20.46 0.97 22.42
C ALA A 91 19.43 1.61 21.48
N LYS A 92 19.92 2.25 20.43
CA LYS A 92 19.09 2.94 19.43
C LYS A 92 18.73 2.03 18.27
N PHE A 93 19.54 1.02 17.97
CA PHE A 93 19.32 0.03 16.92
C PHE A 93 18.25 -1.01 17.31
N THR A 94 17.00 -0.55 17.39
CA THR A 94 15.82 -1.37 17.70
C THR A 94 14.78 -1.28 16.60
N ALA A 95 13.94 -2.30 16.46
CA ALA A 95 12.87 -2.30 15.45
C ALA A 95 11.90 -1.11 15.62
N ALA A 96 11.63 -0.68 16.85
CA ALA A 96 10.77 0.46 17.14
C ALA A 96 11.38 1.77 16.62
N ASN A 97 12.62 2.07 17.00
CA ASN A 97 13.29 3.30 16.57
C ASN A 97 13.53 3.32 15.05
N VAL A 98 13.82 2.18 14.43
CA VAL A 98 13.91 2.06 12.97
C VAL A 98 12.55 2.34 12.32
N ALA A 99 11.46 1.83 12.89
CA ALA A 99 10.13 2.09 12.38
C ALA A 99 9.76 3.58 12.50
N ASP A 100 10.08 4.21 13.63
CA ASP A 100 9.85 5.65 13.83
C ASP A 100 10.66 6.48 12.82
N LEU A 101 11.94 6.17 12.63
CA LEU A 101 12.81 6.90 11.69
C LEU A 101 12.44 6.63 10.22
N ALA A 102 11.90 5.45 9.90
CA ALA A 102 11.41 5.09 8.58
C ALA A 102 9.95 5.51 8.33
N GLU A 103 9.31 6.21 9.29
CA GLU A 103 7.90 6.63 9.25
C GLU A 103 6.89 5.46 9.10
N ILE A 104 7.23 4.31 9.69
CA ILE A 104 6.41 3.11 9.70
C ILE A 104 5.70 2.98 11.03
N LYS A 105 4.36 2.99 10.98
CA LYS A 105 3.50 2.95 12.19
C LYS A 105 3.60 1.67 13.01
N ASP A 106 4.01 0.57 12.39
CA ASP A 106 4.01 -0.76 12.99
C ASP A 106 5.39 -1.40 12.82
N SER A 107 6.17 -1.38 13.91
CA SER A 107 7.51 -1.94 13.96
C SER A 107 7.53 -3.46 13.78
N THR A 108 6.40 -4.16 14.01
CA THR A 108 6.31 -5.61 13.83
C THR A 108 6.38 -6.04 12.36
N LYS A 109 6.25 -5.08 11.44
CA LYS A 109 6.46 -5.29 10.00
C LYS A 109 7.93 -5.48 9.66
N ILE A 110 8.86 -5.00 10.49
CA ILE A 110 10.30 -5.19 10.31
C ILE A 110 10.70 -6.50 11.00
N LYS A 111 10.73 -7.60 10.25
CA LYS A 111 10.87 -8.95 10.81
C LYS A 111 12.28 -9.29 11.27
N SER A 112 13.29 -8.85 10.53
CA SER A 112 14.68 -9.19 10.81
C SER A 112 15.64 -8.16 10.22
N VAL A 113 16.84 -8.12 10.77
CA VAL A 113 17.96 -7.34 10.28
C VAL A 113 19.25 -8.11 10.48
N LYS A 114 20.20 -7.95 9.57
CA LYS A 114 21.57 -8.44 9.70
C LYS A 114 22.53 -7.33 9.31
N VAL A 115 23.49 -7.09 10.18
CA VAL A 115 24.61 -6.19 9.95
C VAL A 115 25.90 -7.02 9.95
N ASP A 116 26.75 -6.78 8.97
CA ASP A 116 28.06 -7.40 8.88
C ASP A 116 29.12 -6.36 8.47
N ASP A 117 30.25 -6.35 9.18
CA ASP A 117 31.31 -5.35 9.05
C ASP A 117 30.78 -3.90 8.96
N GLY A 118 29.83 -3.57 9.84
CA GLY A 118 29.23 -2.24 9.96
C GLY A 118 28.20 -1.89 8.90
N LYS A 119 27.80 -2.83 8.02
CA LYS A 119 26.83 -2.59 6.95
C LYS A 119 25.61 -3.46 7.10
N VAL A 120 24.42 -2.88 6.97
CA VAL A 120 23.18 -3.66 6.85
C VAL A 120 23.26 -4.51 5.58
N VAL A 121 23.40 -5.83 5.74
CA VAL A 121 23.52 -6.80 4.63
C VAL A 121 22.23 -7.55 4.35
N ALA A 122 21.32 -7.60 5.33
CA ALA A 122 19.98 -8.12 5.11
C ALA A 122 18.93 -7.42 5.98
N LEU A 123 17.72 -7.28 5.45
CA LEU A 123 16.55 -6.81 6.20
C LEU A 123 15.28 -7.41 5.59
N THR A 124 14.35 -7.88 6.42
CA THR A 124 13.05 -8.39 5.97
C THR A 124 11.93 -7.49 6.47
N TYR A 125 11.09 -7.04 5.54
CA TYR A 125 9.91 -6.21 5.81
C TYR A 125 8.64 -6.88 5.27
N GLU A 126 7.54 -6.82 6.01
CA GLU A 126 6.28 -7.49 5.67
C GLU A 126 5.08 -6.54 5.79
N ASP A 127 4.37 -6.31 4.69
CA ASP A 127 3.11 -5.56 4.63
C ASP A 127 2.20 -6.16 3.54
N GLY A 128 1.52 -7.27 3.86
CA GLY A 128 0.69 -8.05 2.93
C GLY A 128 1.46 -8.83 1.87
N LYS A 129 2.68 -8.41 1.52
CA LYS A 129 3.74 -9.18 0.85
C LYS A 129 5.01 -9.10 1.69
N THR A 130 6.00 -9.92 1.39
CA THR A 130 7.31 -9.85 2.07
C THR A 130 8.33 -9.25 1.12
N CYS A 131 9.10 -8.26 1.56
CA CYS A 131 10.24 -7.73 0.82
C CYS A 131 11.51 -8.00 1.61
N GLU A 132 12.47 -8.65 0.95
CA GLU A 132 13.79 -8.94 1.49
C GLU A 132 14.82 -8.07 0.78
N TYR A 133 15.57 -7.30 1.57
CA TYR A 133 16.83 -6.72 1.16
C TYR A 133 17.94 -7.73 1.44
N LYS A 134 18.70 -8.13 0.42
CA LYS A 134 19.87 -9.00 0.54
C LYS A 134 20.75 -8.84 -0.70
N ASP A 135 22.07 -8.95 -0.54
CA ASP A 135 23.03 -8.88 -1.66
C ASP A 135 22.86 -7.61 -2.51
N ASN A 136 22.52 -6.50 -1.85
CA ASN A 136 22.21 -5.20 -2.44
C ASN A 136 21.02 -5.19 -3.42
N GLN A 137 20.10 -6.14 -3.27
CA GLN A 137 18.88 -6.26 -4.07
C GLN A 137 17.63 -6.33 -3.18
N TYR A 138 16.50 -5.85 -3.71
CA TYR A 138 15.19 -5.94 -3.07
C TYR A 138 14.35 -6.98 -3.79
N THR A 139 14.01 -8.07 -3.11
CA THR A 139 13.19 -9.16 -3.66
C THR A 139 11.85 -9.20 -2.95
N VAL A 140 10.76 -9.02 -3.70
CA VAL A 140 9.39 -9.16 -3.17
C VAL A 140 8.92 -10.60 -3.37
N LYS A 141 8.48 -11.24 -2.30
CA LYS A 141 7.86 -12.57 -2.25
C LYS A 141 6.36 -12.46 -1.97
#